data_AF-X0ZJ82-F1
#
_entry.id   AF-X0ZJ82-F1
#
_cell.length_a   1.000
_cell.length_b   1.000
_cell.length_c   1.000
_cell.angle_alpha   90.00
_cell.angle_beta   90.00
_cell.angle_gamma   90.00
#
_symmetry.space_group_name_H-M   'P 1'
#
loop_
_entity.id
_entity.type
_entity.pdbx_description
1 polymer ?
#
loop_
_entity_poly.entity_id
_entity_poly.type
_entity_poly.pdbx_seq_one_letter_code
_entity_poly.pdbx_strand_id
1 'polypeptide(L)' 'TFKLPIEDIITLRTAFSKLKKLQRKVIYYIFEKDLTQTKIARRLSLSQRQVSRIKKSALKDLKENIK' A
#
# COMPACT_ATOMS: atom_id res chain seq x y z
N THR A 1 -8.26 24.48 6.58
CA THR A 1 -7.68 23.40 5.74
C THR A 1 -7.19 22.28 6.63
N PHE A 2 -7.67 21.05 6.43
CA PHE A 2 -7.17 19.89 7.18
C PHE A 2 -5.68 19.67 6.87
N LYS A 3 -4.86 19.55 7.91
CA LYS A 3 -3.45 19.17 7.82
C LYS A 3 -3.24 18.01 8.79
N LEU A 4 -2.64 16.93 8.30
CA LEU A 4 -2.25 15.83 9.17
C LEU A 4 -1.20 16.32 10.18
N PRO A 5 -1.30 15.92 11.46
CA PRO A 5 -0.21 16.06 12.42
C PRO A 5 1.11 15.54 11.86
N ILE A 6 2.22 16.18 12.23
CA ILE A 6 3.55 15.78 11.74
C ILE A 6 3.89 14.38 12.24
N GLU A 7 3.44 14.04 13.44
CA GLU A 7 3.56 12.72 14.06
C GLU A 7 2.90 11.65 13.19
N ASP A 8 1.69 11.90 12.69
CA ASP A 8 0.98 10.97 11.80
C ASP A 8 1.73 10.78 10.48
N ILE A 9 2.29 11.86 9.93
CA ILE A 9 3.10 11.80 8.70
C ILE A 9 4.36 10.95 8.93
N ILE A 10 5.06 11.14 10.05
CA ILE A 10 6.26 10.38 10.39
C ILE A 10 5.92 8.90 10.61
N THR A 11 4.84 8.60 11.35
CA THR A 11 4.36 7.24 11.59
C THR A 11 4.00 6.54 10.28
N LEU A 12 3.25 7.20 9.40
CA LEU A 12 2.92 6.64 8.08
C LEU A 12 4.17 6.39 7.24
N ARG A 13 5.10 7.35 7.16
CA ARG A 13 6.36 7.16 6.41
C ARG A 13 7.17 5.99 6.94
N THR A 14 7.20 5.81 8.26
CA THR A 14 7.89 4.71 8.93
C THR A 14 7.21 3.37 8.67
N ALA A 15 5.88 3.30 8.70
CA ALA A 15 5.14 2.08 8.36
C ALA A 15 5.32 1.70 6.88
N PHE A 16 5.29 2.68 5.97
CA PHE A 16 5.50 2.46 4.53
C PHE A 16 6.92 2.01 4.18
N SER A 17 7.93 2.43 4.96
CA SER A 17 9.32 2.02 4.73
C SER A 17 9.53 0.52 4.98
N LYS A 18 8.75 -0.07 5.90
CA LYS A 18 8.79 -1.50 6.25
C LYS A 18 8.08 -2.42 5.25
N LEU A 19 7.26 -1.87 4.35
CA LEU A 19 6.63 -2.65 3.28
C LEU A 19 7.66 -3.18 2.28
N LYS A 20 7.47 -4.43 1.86
CA LYS A 20 8.20 -5.02 0.73
C LYS A 20 7.96 -4.19 -0.53
N LYS A 21 8.96 -4.15 -1.43
CA LYS A 21 8.90 -3.36 -2.68
C LYS A 21 7.62 -3.59 -3.49
N LEU A 22 7.16 -4.84 -3.57
CA LEU A 22 5.94 -5.19 -4.30
C LEU A 22 4.66 -4.73 -3.59
N GLN A 23 4.60 -4.86 -2.26
CA GLN A 23 3.49 -4.32 -1.46
C GLN A 23 3.39 -2.80 -1.62
N ARG A 24 4.52 -2.09 -1.53
CA ARG A 24 4.58 -0.63 -1.73
C ARG A 24 4.05 -0.22 -3.11
N LYS A 25 4.43 -0.94 -4.17
CA LYS A 25 3.89 -0.70 -5.52
C LYS A 25 2.37 -0.91 -5.60
N VAL A 26 1.86 -2.01 -5.01
CA VAL A 26 0.42 -2.30 -5.01
C VAL A 26 -0.36 -1.24 -4.24
N ILE A 27 0.11 -0.82 -3.06
CA ILE A 27 -0.52 0.24 -2.25
C ILE A 27 -0.48 1.58 -3.00
N TYR A 28 0.67 1.96 -3.58
CA TYR A 28 0.79 3.16 -4.41
C TYR A 28 -0.22 3.15 -5.56
N TYR A 29 -0.33 2.05 -6.31
CA TYR A 29 -1.28 2.00 -7.43
C TYR A 29 -2.74 2.06 -7.00
N ILE A 30 -3.08 1.54 -5.82
CA ILE A 30 -4.46 1.57 -5.32
C ILE A 30 -4.84 2.96 -4.82
N PHE A 31 -4.03 3.56 -3.95
CA PHE A 31 -4.43 4.75 -3.19
C PHE A 31 -3.99 6.06 -3.83
N GLU A 32 -2.89 6.06 -4.59
CA GLU A 32 -2.38 7.28 -5.24
C GLU A 32 -2.79 7.35 -6.72
N LYS A 33 -3.02 6.18 -7.35
CA LYS A 33 -3.34 6.09 -8.79
C LYS A 33 -4.72 5.54 -9.09
N ASP A 34 -5.51 5.22 -8.07
CA ASP A 34 -6.89 4.70 -8.18
C ASP A 34 -7.04 3.54 -9.18
N LEU A 35 -6.01 2.69 -9.29
CA LEU A 35 -6.05 1.54 -10.18
C LEU A 35 -6.79 0.37 -9.53
N THR A 36 -7.67 -0.26 -10.30
CA THR A 36 -8.30 -1.52 -9.89
C THR A 36 -7.28 -2.65 -9.79
N GLN A 37 -7.55 -3.66 -8.96
CA GLN A 37 -6.63 -4.80 -8.78
C GLN A 37 -6.36 -5.53 -10.11
N THR A 38 -7.34 -5.58 -11.02
CA THR A 38 -7.17 -6.16 -12.36
C THR A 38 -6.23 -5.35 -13.24
N LYS A 39 -6.31 -4.01 -13.21
CA LYS A 39 -5.36 -3.13 -13.93
C LYS A 39 -3.94 -3.28 -13.36
N ILE A 40 -3.81 -3.38 -12.04
CA ILE A 40 -2.54 -3.60 -11.35
C ILE A 40 -1.94 -4.97 -11.71
N ALA A 41 -2.76 -6.01 -11.76
CA ALA A 41 -2.36 -7.36 -12.16
C ALA A 41 -1.72 -7.36 -13.55
N ARG A 42 -2.39 -6.75 -14.54
CA ARG A 42 -1.82 -6.58 -15.88
C ARG A 42 -0.50 -5.80 -15.86
N ARG A 43 -0.44 -4.71 -15.10
CA ARG A 43 0.75 -3.85 -15.01
C ARG A 43 1.95 -4.53 -14.36
N LEU A 44 1.72 -5.44 -13.42
CA LEU A 44 2.76 -6.14 -12.65
C LEU A 44 3.03 -7.55 -13.17
N SER A 45 2.39 -7.98 -14.26
CA SER A 45 2.44 -9.36 -14.78
C SER A 45 2.08 -10.40 -13.71
N LEU A 46 1.02 -10.10 -12.94
CA LEU A 46 0.49 -10.95 -11.87
C LEU A 46 -0.98 -11.30 -12.14
N SER A 47 -1.48 -12.33 -11.47
CA SER A 47 -2.93 -12.57 -11.38
C SER A 47 -3.60 -11.57 -10.44
N GLN A 48 -4.88 -11.27 -10.68
CA GLN A 48 -5.67 -10.43 -9.77
C GLN A 48 -5.70 -11.01 -8.34
N ARG A 49 -5.75 -12.34 -8.20
CA ARG A 49 -5.69 -13.02 -6.90
C ARG A 49 -4.37 -12.78 -6.17
N GLN A 50 -3.24 -12.78 -6.86
CA GLN A 50 -1.94 -12.41 -6.27
C GLN A 50 -1.95 -10.96 -5.80
N VAL A 51 -2.45 -10.03 -6.61
CA VAL A 51 -2.58 -8.61 -6.22
C VAL A 51 -3.47 -8.45 -4.99
N SER A 52 -4.59 -9.17 -4.91
CA SER A 52 -5.48 -9.17 -3.75
C SER A 52 -4.76 -9.61 -2.47
N ARG A 53 -4.01 -10.71 -2.53
CA ARG A 53 -3.20 -11.21 -1.41
C ARG A 53 -2.12 -10.21 -1.00
N ILE A 54 -1.43 -9.61 -1.97
CA ILE A 54 -0.41 -8.59 -1.72
C ILE A 54 -1.03 -7.36 -1.05
N LYS A 55 -2.19 -6.87 -1.52
CA LYS A 55 -2.93 -5.78 -0.88
C LYS A 55 -3.27 -6.12 0.57
N LYS A 56 -3.85 -7.30 0.80
CA LYS A 56 -4.25 -7.74 2.15
C LYS A 56 -3.05 -7.82 3.10
N SER A 57 -1.94 -8.40 2.65
CA SER A 57 -0.70 -8.46 3.43
C SER A 57 -0.11 -7.08 3.68
N ALA A 58 -0.07 -6.21 2.68
CA ALA A 58 0.43 -4.84 2.85
C ALA A 58 -0.40 -4.03 3.86
N LEU A 59 -1.73 -4.16 3.83
CA LEU A 59 -2.60 -3.48 4.80
C LEU A 59 -2.43 -4.04 6.23
N LYS A 60 -2.19 -5.35 6.36
CA LYS A 60 -1.86 -5.96 7.65
C LYS A 60 -0.54 -5.39 8.19
N ASP A 61 0.49 -5.37 7.36
CA ASP A 61 1.81 -4.85 7.75
C ASP A 61 1.72 -3.36 8.11
N LEU A 62 0.98 -2.55 7.35
CA LEU A 62 0.75 -1.14 7.71
C LEU A 62 0.07 -1.01 9.08
N LYS A 63 -1.00 -1.78 9.33
CA LYS A 63 -1.73 -1.74 10.60
C LYS A 63 -0.85 -2.12 11.79
N GLU A 64 0.07 -3.07 11.62
CA GLU A 64 1.01 -3.49 12.67
C GLU A 64 2.09 -2.43 12.95
N ASN A 65 2.41 -1.59 11.97
CA ASN A 65 3.48 -0.60 12.05
C ASN A 65 3.01 0.84 12.31
N ILE A 66 1.71 1.08 12.35
CA ILE A 66 1.10 2.36 12.73
C ILE A 66 0.73 2.40 14.22
N LYS A 67 0.89 1.27 14.94
CA LYS A 67 0.68 1.20 16.38
C LYS A 67 1.71 1.98 17.17
#